data_AF-A0A6M2D5W2-F1
#
_entry.id   AF-A0A6M2D5W2-F1
#
_cell.length_a   1.000
_cell.length_b   1.000
_cell.length_c   1.000
_cell.angle_alpha   90.00
_cell.angle_beta   90.00
_cell.angle_gamma   90.00
#
_symmetry.space_group_name_H-M   'P 1'
#
loop_
_entity.id
_entity.type
_entity.pdbx_description
1 polymer ?
#
loop_
_entity_poly.entity_id
_entity_poly.type
_entity_poly.pdbx_seq_one_letter_code
_entity_poly.pdbx_strand_id
1 'polypeptide(L)'
;AMLLESLSVVSPWCHASQISIRRCMLGALLLGFSSLLLSVYFINHNSLRVFLRSHPPPRPTFQCRSQLDGSGPHEQSAANVHASSAQLRLDPRVLVFVETQFSKLGKQICEILEGSRFRFKVETTGKTLPVLTNLDKGKFAVIVFENFEKYLAMHKWNRELIDKYCREYSVGIIGFIRPREDTYTGAQLSGLPLYMHTNMALKDYQLNPLSSILRIARAGETFSGNLPGEDWTVFQPNHSTFVPLAKARSQHDDIADGNGPHTTVVQDIGKFDGIQRVIFGNGFGFWLHKLLFLDSISFLSHGKLSLPLQRYLLIDIDDIFVAERGSRMMTHDVQALLDAQLQFRKLIHGFRFNLGFSGKFYHRGSHEENKGDDMLLSHAHEFWWFCHMWSHSQPHLYDNVTLLETEMRLNREFAKNHRIQTDSGYSVAPHHSGVYPVHEPLYDAWKKVWNIRVTSTEEYPHLRPARLRRGFVHRNIMRNSEPEDHTVQKHRHVMRTQGYIHMACPSQVVHTSGIALFRRPL
;
A
#
# COMPACT_ATOMS: atom_id res chain seq x y z
N ALA A 1 19.66 -87.85 22.63
CA ALA A 1 18.21 -87.90 22.43
C ALA A 1 17.78 -86.65 21.68
N MET A 2 17.10 -86.85 20.54
CA MET A 2 16.21 -85.95 19.78
C MET A 2 16.59 -84.47 19.53
N LEU A 3 16.91 -84.20 18.24
CA LEU A 3 16.32 -83.19 17.34
C LEU A 3 15.69 -81.92 17.95
N LEU A 4 16.18 -80.74 17.53
CA LEU A 4 15.36 -79.75 16.80
C LEU A 4 16.20 -78.66 16.11
N GLU A 5 15.93 -78.51 14.82
CA GLU A 5 16.42 -77.48 13.90
C GLU A 5 15.87 -76.08 14.22
N SER A 6 16.61 -75.01 13.88
CA SER A 6 16.15 -74.00 12.90
C SER A 6 17.12 -72.81 12.76
N LEU A 7 17.64 -72.66 11.53
CA LEU A 7 17.75 -71.43 10.73
C LEU A 7 18.26 -70.13 11.39
N SER A 8 19.46 -69.68 11.00
CA SER A 8 19.63 -68.73 9.87
C SER A 8 21.04 -68.12 9.87
N VAL A 9 21.69 -68.24 8.71
CA VAL A 9 23.06 -67.83 8.40
C VAL A 9 23.07 -66.37 7.96
N VAL A 10 23.87 -65.53 8.61
CA VAL A 10 24.21 -64.18 8.14
C VAL A 10 25.45 -64.30 7.24
N SER A 11 25.35 -63.88 5.97
CA SER A 11 26.49 -63.75 5.07
C SER A 11 27.03 -62.32 5.08
N PRO A 12 28.36 -62.11 4.99
CA PRO A 12 28.95 -60.80 4.73
C PRO A 12 29.47 -60.76 3.28
N TRP A 13 28.87 -59.93 2.42
CA TRP A 13 29.42 -59.63 1.10
C TRP A 13 29.57 -58.12 0.94
N CYS A 14 30.82 -57.64 0.99
CA CYS A 14 31.20 -56.33 0.43
C CYS A 14 32.68 -56.38 -0.02
N HIS A 15 32.90 -56.73 -1.29
CA HIS A 15 34.15 -56.47 -1.99
C HIS A 15 33.87 -55.50 -3.14
N ALA A 16 33.96 -54.19 -2.88
CA ALA A 16 34.09 -53.20 -3.94
C ALA A 16 35.58 -53.07 -4.27
N SER A 17 35.98 -53.36 -5.52
CA SER A 17 37.37 -53.21 -5.93
C SER A 17 37.78 -51.74 -5.96
N GLN A 18 39.01 -51.40 -5.53
CA GLN A 18 39.53 -50.02 -5.54
C GLN A 18 39.41 -49.31 -6.90
N ILE A 19 39.40 -50.09 -8.00
CA ILE A 19 39.23 -49.60 -9.37
C ILE A 19 37.81 -49.05 -9.59
N SER A 20 36.79 -49.67 -8.98
CA SER A 20 35.39 -49.21 -9.01
C SER A 20 35.25 -47.85 -8.30
N ILE A 21 35.86 -47.70 -7.12
CA ILE A 21 35.82 -46.45 -6.34
C ILE A 21 36.51 -45.30 -7.08
N ARG A 22 37.68 -45.56 -7.69
CA ARG A 22 38.38 -44.54 -8.50
C ARG A 22 37.58 -44.10 -9.71
N ARG A 23 36.87 -45.01 -10.39
CA ARG A 23 35.99 -44.68 -11.51
C ARG A 23 34.78 -43.86 -11.07
N CYS A 24 34.17 -44.18 -9.93
CA CYS A 24 33.08 -43.39 -9.35
C CYS A 24 33.54 -41.98 -8.94
N MET A 25 34.73 -41.84 -8.34
CA MET A 25 35.32 -40.54 -7.99
C MET A 25 35.60 -39.69 -9.24
N LEU A 26 36.12 -40.30 -10.31
CA LEU A 26 36.32 -39.61 -11.59
C LEU A 26 34.98 -39.17 -12.22
N GLY A 27 33.96 -40.02 -12.16
CA GLY A 27 32.61 -39.69 -12.60
C GLY A 27 32.01 -38.51 -11.82
N ALA A 28 32.19 -38.50 -10.49
CA ALA A 28 31.73 -37.41 -9.63
C ALA A 28 32.47 -36.09 -9.92
N LEU A 29 33.78 -36.14 -10.17
CA LEU A 29 34.57 -34.96 -10.55
C LEU A 29 34.15 -34.41 -11.92
N LEU A 30 33.91 -35.28 -12.90
CA LEU A 30 33.44 -34.86 -14.23
C LEU A 30 32.03 -34.26 -14.17
N LEU A 31 31.13 -34.83 -13.37
CA LEU A 31 29.80 -34.28 -13.13
C LEU A 31 29.87 -32.94 -12.39
N GLY A 32 30.73 -32.81 -11.38
CA GLY A 32 30.96 -31.55 -10.67
C GLY A 32 31.50 -30.46 -11.59
N PHE A 33 32.47 -30.79 -12.43
CA PHE A 33 33.03 -29.83 -13.39
C PHE A 33 32.04 -29.43 -14.48
N SER A 34 31.25 -30.39 -14.98
CA SER A 34 30.16 -30.13 -15.94
C SER A 34 29.06 -29.26 -15.34
N SER A 35 28.70 -29.49 -14.08
CA SER A 35 27.74 -28.68 -13.32
C SER A 35 28.25 -27.25 -13.11
N LEU A 36 29.55 -27.09 -12.81
CA LEU A 36 30.18 -25.78 -12.69
C LEU A 36 30.13 -25.02 -14.03
N LEU A 37 30.51 -25.66 -15.14
CA LEU A 37 30.47 -25.05 -16.47
C LEU A 37 29.05 -24.68 -16.89
N LEU A 38 28.06 -25.53 -16.64
CA LEU A 38 26.64 -25.23 -16.87
C LEU A 38 26.17 -24.06 -16.03
N SER A 39 26.57 -23.99 -14.76
CA SER A 39 26.22 -22.89 -13.87
C SER A 39 26.83 -21.58 -14.34
N VAL A 40 28.12 -21.57 -14.71
CA VAL A 40 28.80 -20.41 -15.29
C VAL A 40 28.13 -19.99 -16.59
N TYR A 41 27.79 -20.93 -17.47
CA TYR A 41 27.09 -20.64 -18.72
C TYR A 41 25.70 -20.03 -18.48
N PHE A 42 24.90 -20.58 -17.55
CA PHE A 42 23.58 -20.04 -17.22
C PHE A 42 23.67 -18.68 -16.52
N ILE A 43 24.65 -18.46 -15.64
CA ILE A 43 24.88 -17.17 -14.99
C ILE A 43 25.31 -16.11 -16.02
N ASN A 44 26.24 -16.44 -16.91
CA ASN A 44 26.67 -15.51 -17.97
C ASN A 44 25.58 -15.29 -19.02
N HIS A 45 24.82 -16.32 -19.40
CA HIS A 45 23.74 -16.19 -20.37
C HIS A 45 22.55 -15.42 -19.81
N ASN A 46 22.22 -15.58 -18.52
CA ASN A 46 21.23 -14.74 -17.85
C ASN A 46 21.72 -13.31 -17.68
N SER A 47 23.00 -13.10 -17.33
CA SER A 47 23.58 -11.76 -17.23
C SER A 47 23.59 -11.05 -18.60
N LEU A 48 23.95 -11.76 -19.67
CA LEU A 48 23.86 -11.27 -21.05
C LEU A 48 22.41 -11.02 -21.49
N ARG A 49 21.44 -11.85 -21.08
CA ARG A 49 20.01 -11.59 -21.35
C ARG A 49 19.46 -10.39 -20.59
N VAL A 50 19.92 -10.13 -19.36
CA VAL A 50 19.57 -8.94 -18.59
C VAL A 50 20.17 -7.70 -19.23
N PHE A 51 21.40 -7.78 -19.74
CA PHE A 51 22.07 -6.70 -20.46
C PHE A 51 21.46 -6.43 -21.85
N LEU A 52 20.97 -7.47 -22.55
CA LEU A 52 20.39 -7.36 -23.91
C LEU A 52 18.87 -7.15 -23.91
N ARG A 53 18.16 -7.32 -22.78
CA ARG A 53 16.74 -6.95 -22.65
C ARG A 53 16.63 -5.61 -21.96
N SER A 54 16.99 -4.55 -22.68
CA SER A 54 16.33 -3.26 -22.56
C SER A 54 14.88 -3.39 -23.05
N HIS A 55 14.06 -4.18 -22.33
CA HIS A 55 12.63 -4.09 -22.51
C HIS A 55 12.24 -2.66 -22.13
N PRO A 56 11.50 -1.92 -22.97
CA PRO A 56 10.96 -0.65 -22.55
C PRO A 56 10.20 -0.87 -21.23
N PRO A 57 10.36 0.00 -20.23
CA PRO A 57 9.66 -0.15 -18.97
C PRO A 57 8.17 -0.34 -19.25
N PRO A 58 7.49 -1.28 -18.55
CA PRO A 58 6.09 -1.58 -18.82
C PRO A 58 5.28 -0.29 -18.76
N ARG A 59 4.69 0.09 -19.90
CA ARG A 59 3.84 1.27 -19.95
C ARG A 59 2.51 0.91 -19.28
N PRO A 60 1.93 1.80 -18.47
CA PRO A 60 0.58 1.58 -17.95
C PRO A 60 -0.37 1.33 -19.12
N THR A 61 -1.12 0.23 -19.04
CA THR A 61 -2.08 -0.20 -20.08
C THR A 61 -3.33 0.66 -20.13
N PHE A 62 -3.47 1.61 -19.22
CA PHE A 62 -4.55 2.57 -19.17
C PHE A 62 -4.02 3.99 -19.39
N GLN A 63 -4.72 4.75 -20.22
CA GLN A 63 -4.53 6.19 -20.32
C GLN A 63 -5.68 6.86 -19.56
N CYS A 64 -5.38 7.63 -18.52
CA CYS A 64 -6.40 8.49 -17.93
C CYS A 64 -6.80 9.54 -18.97
N ARG A 65 -7.98 9.38 -19.58
CA ARG A 65 -8.55 10.31 -20.57
C ARG A 65 -8.77 11.74 -20.06
N SER A 66 -8.52 12.02 -18.78
CA SER A 66 -8.91 13.27 -18.15
C SER A 66 -8.21 14.54 -18.66
N GLN A 67 -7.22 14.45 -19.57
CA GLN A 67 -6.48 15.64 -20.04
C GLN A 67 -6.01 15.62 -21.50
N LEU A 68 -6.25 14.58 -22.30
CA LEU A 68 -5.71 14.52 -23.67
C LEU A 68 -6.66 15.05 -24.75
N ASP A 69 -7.97 15.14 -24.47
CA ASP A 69 -8.92 15.71 -25.42
C ASP A 69 -9.16 17.19 -25.08
N GLY A 70 -8.47 18.06 -25.82
CA GLY A 70 -8.60 19.51 -25.77
C GLY A 70 -9.91 20.03 -26.36
N SER A 71 -11.05 19.60 -25.82
CA SER A 71 -12.37 20.12 -26.20
C SER A 71 -13.13 20.65 -24.98
N GLY A 72 -13.03 21.96 -24.77
CA GLY A 72 -14.00 22.74 -23.99
C GLY A 72 -13.46 23.37 -22.70
N PRO A 73 -13.87 24.61 -22.38
CA PRO A 73 -13.49 25.27 -21.14
C PRO A 73 -14.23 24.62 -19.95
N HIS A 74 -13.47 24.16 -18.94
CA HIS A 74 -13.92 23.99 -17.57
C HIS A 74 -15.16 23.11 -17.30
N GLU A 75 -15.05 21.79 -17.49
CA GLU A 75 -15.68 20.85 -16.56
C GLU A 75 -14.65 19.82 -16.12
N GLN A 76 -13.68 20.26 -15.30
CA GLN A 76 -13.10 19.34 -14.32
C GLN A 76 -14.30 18.85 -13.51
N SER A 77 -14.74 17.59 -13.70
CA SER A 77 -15.77 16.98 -12.86
C SER A 77 -15.36 17.21 -11.41
N ALA A 78 -15.97 18.21 -10.79
CA ALA A 78 -15.60 18.68 -9.48
C ALA A 78 -15.94 17.54 -8.54
N ALA A 79 -14.95 17.00 -7.84
CA ALA A 79 -15.19 15.86 -6.96
C ALA A 79 -16.32 16.20 -5.97
N ASN A 80 -17.26 15.27 -5.80
CA ASN A 80 -18.47 15.51 -5.03
C ASN A 80 -18.14 16.00 -3.62
N VAL A 81 -18.68 17.16 -3.25
CA VAL A 81 -18.56 17.72 -1.90
C VAL A 81 -19.73 17.17 -1.07
N HIS A 82 -19.45 16.16 -0.25
CA HIS A 82 -20.48 15.51 0.58
C HIS A 82 -20.91 16.32 1.81
N ALA A 83 -20.38 17.52 2.00
CA ALA A 83 -20.62 18.32 3.20
C ALA A 83 -22.09 18.75 3.31
N SER A 84 -22.74 18.41 4.42
CA SER A 84 -24.09 18.89 4.77
C SER A 84 -24.13 19.39 6.22
N SER A 85 -25.22 20.07 6.63
CA SER A 85 -25.39 20.56 8.00
C SER A 85 -25.50 19.44 9.04
N ALA A 86 -25.94 18.24 8.62
CA ALA A 86 -26.07 17.08 9.51
C ALA A 86 -24.75 16.68 10.18
N GLN A 87 -23.61 16.95 9.52
CA GLN A 87 -22.28 16.64 10.05
C GLN A 87 -21.95 17.35 11.38
N LEU A 88 -22.62 18.46 11.70
CA LEU A 88 -22.40 19.23 12.93
C LEU A 88 -22.94 18.52 14.18
N ARG A 89 -23.94 17.65 13.98
CA ARG A 89 -24.59 16.86 15.05
C ARG A 89 -23.89 15.54 15.32
N LEU A 90 -22.80 15.23 14.61
CA LEU A 90 -22.11 13.94 14.63
C LEU A 90 -20.67 14.06 15.13
N ASP A 91 -20.24 13.10 15.95
CA ASP A 91 -18.83 12.87 16.23
C ASP A 91 -18.15 12.16 15.04
N PRO A 92 -16.89 12.48 14.70
CA PRO A 92 -16.16 11.86 13.58
C PRO A 92 -15.67 10.46 13.96
N ARG A 93 -16.62 9.53 14.17
CA ARG A 93 -16.34 8.13 14.56
C ARG A 93 -17.19 7.15 13.75
N VAL A 94 -16.63 6.00 13.42
CA VAL A 94 -17.34 4.90 12.76
C VAL A 94 -17.71 3.83 13.78
N LEU A 95 -18.95 3.32 13.74
CA LEU A 95 -19.34 2.11 14.48
C LEU A 95 -19.27 0.90 13.55
N VAL A 96 -18.48 -0.10 13.90
CA VAL A 96 -18.28 -1.29 13.07
C VAL A 96 -18.81 -2.52 13.78
N PHE A 97 -19.78 -3.19 13.18
CA PHE A 97 -20.29 -4.48 13.63
C PHE A 97 -19.58 -5.61 12.90
N VAL A 98 -18.94 -6.48 13.67
CA VAL A 98 -18.29 -7.70 13.22
C VAL A 98 -18.99 -8.92 13.82
N GLU A 99 -18.99 -10.06 13.15
CA GLU A 99 -19.49 -11.32 13.69
C GLU A 99 -18.53 -11.88 14.74
N THR A 100 -17.23 -11.75 14.49
CA THR A 100 -16.18 -12.14 15.42
C THR A 100 -15.04 -11.13 15.36
N GLN A 101 -14.27 -11.01 16.44
CA GLN A 101 -13.09 -10.14 16.46
C GLN A 101 -11.99 -10.59 15.48
N PHE A 102 -12.12 -11.80 14.93
CA PHE A 102 -11.10 -12.43 14.09
C PHE A 102 -11.49 -12.50 12.61
N SER A 103 -12.70 -12.04 12.25
CA SER A 103 -13.21 -12.10 10.88
C SER A 103 -12.26 -11.41 9.88
N LYS A 104 -12.05 -12.04 8.73
CA LYS A 104 -11.14 -11.52 7.69
C LYS A 104 -11.59 -10.14 7.19
N LEU A 105 -12.87 -10.02 6.83
CA LEU A 105 -13.42 -8.75 6.34
C LEU A 105 -13.45 -7.68 7.44
N GLY A 106 -13.85 -8.01 8.67
CA GLY A 106 -13.81 -7.07 9.79
C GLY A 106 -12.41 -6.53 10.07
N LYS A 107 -11.38 -7.38 10.00
CA LYS A 107 -9.97 -6.94 10.08
C LYS A 107 -9.62 -5.97 8.96
N GLN A 108 -9.98 -6.29 7.70
CA GLN A 108 -9.72 -5.41 6.57
C GLN A 108 -10.45 -4.07 6.66
N ILE A 109 -11.70 -4.05 7.16
CA ILE A 109 -12.45 -2.81 7.45
C ILE A 109 -11.65 -1.97 8.44
N CYS A 110 -11.23 -2.56 9.57
CA CYS A 110 -10.46 -1.86 10.59
C CYS A 110 -9.12 -1.33 10.04
N GLU A 111 -8.43 -2.11 9.21
CA GLU A 111 -7.16 -1.72 8.59
C GLU A 111 -7.31 -0.50 7.69
N ILE A 112 -8.38 -0.44 6.88
CA ILE A 112 -8.66 0.72 6.02
C ILE A 112 -8.98 1.96 6.87
N LEU A 113 -9.76 1.80 7.96
CA LEU A 113 -10.08 2.89 8.88
C LEU A 113 -8.84 3.41 9.62
N GLU A 114 -7.98 2.50 10.11
CA GLU A 114 -6.69 2.81 10.72
C GLU A 114 -5.78 3.58 9.76
N GLY A 115 -5.60 3.07 8.54
CA GLY A 115 -4.80 3.71 7.49
C GLY A 115 -5.33 5.08 7.09
N SER A 116 -6.65 5.29 7.22
CA SER A 116 -7.33 6.56 6.94
C SER A 116 -7.39 7.49 8.16
N ARG A 117 -6.86 7.06 9.32
CA ARG A 117 -6.92 7.80 10.60
C ARG A 117 -8.33 8.15 11.05
N PHE A 118 -9.31 7.33 10.68
CA PHE A 118 -10.68 7.47 11.18
C PHE A 118 -10.80 6.79 12.53
N ARG A 119 -11.38 7.49 13.51
CA ARG A 119 -11.68 6.88 14.82
C ARG A 119 -12.83 5.89 14.63
N PHE A 120 -12.74 4.71 15.22
CA PHE A 120 -13.82 3.73 15.14
C PHE A 120 -14.01 2.97 16.45
N LYS A 121 -15.16 2.32 16.59
CA LYS A 121 -15.47 1.38 17.66
C LYS A 121 -15.98 0.08 17.03
N VAL A 122 -15.41 -1.04 17.46
CA VAL A 122 -15.82 -2.37 17.00
C VAL A 122 -16.75 -3.01 18.02
N GLU A 123 -17.85 -3.58 17.56
CA GLU A 123 -18.81 -4.33 18.36
C GLU A 123 -19.13 -5.67 17.70
N THR A 124 -19.47 -6.67 18.50
CA THR A 124 -19.85 -7.99 17.99
C THR A 124 -21.36 -8.09 17.82
N THR A 125 -21.83 -8.55 16.65
CA THR A 125 -23.26 -8.77 16.40
C THR A 125 -23.83 -9.74 17.44
N GLY A 126 -24.87 -9.33 18.18
CA GLY A 126 -25.53 -10.13 19.21
C GLY A 126 -25.26 -9.68 20.65
N LYS A 127 -24.31 -8.76 20.87
CA LYS A 127 -24.16 -8.06 22.15
C LYS A 127 -25.14 -6.89 22.25
N THR A 128 -25.27 -6.33 23.46
CA THR A 128 -26.02 -5.09 23.69
C THR A 128 -25.42 -3.95 22.88
N LEU A 129 -26.28 -3.10 22.32
CA LEU A 129 -25.83 -1.96 21.53
C LEU A 129 -25.04 -0.97 22.39
N PRO A 130 -23.97 -0.36 21.86
CA PRO A 130 -23.29 0.71 22.55
C PRO A 130 -24.20 1.93 22.62
N VAL A 131 -23.91 2.82 23.57
CA VAL A 131 -24.58 4.13 23.62
C VAL A 131 -24.33 4.87 22.30
N LEU A 132 -25.40 5.22 21.60
CA LEU A 132 -25.36 5.84 20.26
C LEU A 132 -25.31 7.38 20.31
N THR A 133 -25.78 8.00 21.39
CA THR A 133 -25.86 9.45 21.55
C THR A 133 -25.05 9.95 22.76
N ASN A 134 -24.71 11.24 22.75
CA ASN A 134 -24.23 11.97 23.90
C ASN A 134 -24.98 13.31 23.94
N LEU A 135 -25.92 13.46 24.87
CA LEU A 135 -26.87 14.59 24.86
C LEU A 135 -27.56 14.65 23.48
N ASP A 136 -27.49 15.80 22.79
CA ASP A 136 -28.10 16.03 21.48
C ASP A 136 -27.19 15.70 20.28
N LYS A 137 -26.06 15.02 20.52
CA LYS A 137 -25.10 14.63 19.48
C LYS A 137 -25.06 13.12 19.26
N GLY A 138 -24.98 12.72 17.99
CA GLY A 138 -24.72 11.34 17.61
C GLY A 138 -23.25 11.01 17.76
N LYS A 139 -22.94 9.90 18.45
CA LYS A 139 -21.55 9.46 18.71
C LYS A 139 -20.84 8.88 17.50
N PHE A 140 -21.58 8.52 16.44
CA PHE A 140 -21.06 7.86 15.26
C PHE A 140 -21.62 8.51 14.00
N ALA A 141 -20.74 8.86 13.06
CA ALA A 141 -21.13 9.48 11.80
C ALA A 141 -21.60 8.47 10.74
N VAL A 142 -21.13 7.21 10.83
CA VAL A 142 -21.49 6.10 9.92
C VAL A 142 -21.48 4.79 10.71
N ILE A 143 -22.38 3.87 10.35
CA ILE A 143 -22.41 2.50 10.87
C ILE A 143 -22.01 1.54 9.74
N VAL A 144 -21.13 0.59 10.02
CA VAL A 144 -20.65 -0.42 9.08
C VAL A 144 -20.99 -1.81 9.62
N PHE A 145 -21.62 -2.64 8.80
CA PHE A 145 -21.85 -4.05 9.08
C PHE A 145 -21.00 -4.90 8.14
N GLU A 146 -20.11 -5.71 8.70
CA GLU A 146 -19.35 -6.68 7.89
C GLU A 146 -20.24 -7.75 7.25
N ASN A 147 -21.43 -7.98 7.82
CA ASN A 147 -22.47 -8.83 7.27
C ASN A 147 -23.80 -8.09 7.41
N PHE A 148 -24.30 -7.58 6.29
CA PHE A 148 -25.54 -6.81 6.25
C PHE A 148 -26.77 -7.66 6.61
N GLU A 149 -26.76 -8.96 6.31
CA GLU A 149 -27.87 -9.85 6.67
C GLU A 149 -28.02 -9.98 8.19
N LYS A 150 -26.94 -9.85 8.96
CA LYS A 150 -26.98 -9.83 10.42
C LYS A 150 -27.64 -8.57 10.99
N TYR A 151 -27.56 -7.44 10.28
CA TYR A 151 -28.35 -6.25 10.61
C TYR A 151 -29.84 -6.49 10.34
N LEU A 152 -30.18 -7.07 9.19
CA LEU A 152 -31.58 -7.36 8.84
C LEU A 152 -32.22 -8.38 9.80
N ALA A 153 -31.47 -9.40 10.21
CA ALA A 153 -31.90 -10.46 11.13
C ALA A 153 -31.67 -10.13 12.62
N MET A 154 -31.23 -8.90 12.94
CA MET A 154 -31.01 -8.48 14.32
C MET A 154 -32.33 -8.47 15.10
N HIS A 155 -32.27 -8.72 16.42
CA HIS A 155 -33.43 -8.60 17.30
C HIS A 155 -34.15 -7.26 17.08
N LYS A 156 -35.48 -7.31 16.93
CA LYS A 156 -36.32 -6.18 16.50
C LYS A 156 -36.04 -4.90 17.27
N TRP A 157 -35.94 -4.98 18.61
CA TRP A 157 -35.66 -3.81 19.46
C TRP A 157 -34.31 -3.15 19.16
N ASN A 158 -33.25 -3.94 18.96
CA ASN A 158 -31.93 -3.40 18.62
C ASN A 158 -31.94 -2.76 17.22
N ARG A 159 -32.59 -3.41 16.26
CA ARG A 159 -32.74 -2.89 14.90
C ARG A 159 -33.49 -1.56 14.90
N GLU A 160 -34.61 -1.47 15.63
CA GLU A 160 -35.40 -0.24 15.77
C GLU A 160 -34.60 0.90 16.41
N LEU A 161 -33.72 0.61 17.38
CA LEU A 161 -32.85 1.62 17.98
C LEU A 161 -31.83 2.18 16.98
N ILE A 162 -31.20 1.30 16.18
CA ILE A 162 -30.29 1.71 15.10
C ILE A 162 -31.06 2.51 14.04
N ASP A 163 -32.22 2.03 13.61
CA ASP A 163 -33.03 2.66 12.57
C ASP A 163 -33.54 4.03 13.00
N LYS A 164 -33.92 4.19 14.28
CA LYS A 164 -34.27 5.49 14.87
C LYS A 164 -33.06 6.43 14.85
N TYR A 165 -31.90 5.96 15.29
CA TYR A 165 -30.67 6.75 15.30
C TYR A 165 -30.28 7.22 13.88
N CYS A 166 -30.34 6.33 12.90
CA CYS A 166 -30.07 6.64 11.49
C CYS A 166 -31.01 7.73 10.95
N ARG A 167 -32.31 7.67 11.25
CA ARG A 167 -33.28 8.68 10.82
C ARG A 167 -33.09 10.02 11.54
N GLU A 168 -32.92 10.01 12.86
CA GLU A 168 -32.87 11.23 13.69
C GLU A 168 -31.60 12.06 13.47
N TYR A 169 -30.48 11.38 13.21
CA TYR A 169 -29.16 11.99 13.02
C TYR A 169 -28.67 11.93 11.57
N SER A 170 -29.49 11.41 10.65
CA SER A 170 -29.14 11.19 9.23
C SER A 170 -27.88 10.35 9.04
N VAL A 171 -27.64 9.37 9.92
CA VAL A 171 -26.48 8.48 9.84
C VAL A 171 -26.76 7.37 8.83
N GLY A 172 -25.85 7.17 7.89
CA GLY A 172 -25.95 6.10 6.90
C GLY A 172 -25.33 4.78 7.33
N ILE A 173 -25.72 3.71 6.63
CA ILE A 173 -25.23 2.34 6.86
C ILE A 173 -24.42 1.83 5.67
N ILE A 174 -23.26 1.25 5.93
CA ILE A 174 -22.51 0.47 4.93
C ILE A 174 -22.65 -1.01 5.28
N GLY A 175 -22.99 -1.85 4.30
CA GLY A 175 -23.15 -3.28 4.49
C GLY A 175 -22.43 -4.10 3.42
N PHE A 176 -21.97 -5.29 3.80
CA PHE A 176 -21.44 -6.28 2.86
C PHE A 176 -22.31 -7.53 2.89
N ILE A 177 -22.67 -8.07 1.72
CA ILE A 177 -23.24 -9.41 1.60
C ILE A 177 -22.08 -10.40 1.59
N ARG A 178 -22.16 -11.41 2.45
CA ARG A 178 -21.15 -12.47 2.47
C ARG A 178 -21.42 -13.52 1.41
N PRO A 179 -20.36 -14.07 0.80
CA PRO A 179 -20.41 -15.35 0.10
C PRO A 179 -21.09 -16.42 0.94
N ARG A 180 -21.90 -17.26 0.31
CA ARG A 180 -22.51 -18.45 0.90
C ARG A 180 -22.18 -19.66 0.04
N GLU A 181 -22.14 -20.84 0.65
CA GLU A 181 -22.03 -22.09 -0.09
C GLU A 181 -23.25 -22.29 -1.00
N ASP A 182 -24.43 -21.90 -0.53
CA ASP A 182 -25.66 -21.95 -1.31
C ASP A 182 -25.73 -20.83 -2.34
N THR A 183 -26.07 -21.21 -3.57
CA THR A 183 -26.38 -20.27 -4.65
C THR A 183 -27.85 -19.88 -4.58
N TYR A 184 -28.11 -18.58 -4.42
CA TYR A 184 -29.45 -18.02 -4.49
C TYR A 184 -29.63 -17.29 -5.81
N THR A 185 -30.76 -17.53 -6.45
CA THR A 185 -31.19 -16.82 -7.67
C THR A 185 -32.51 -16.13 -7.36
N GLY A 186 -32.52 -14.80 -7.33
CA GLY A 186 -33.71 -13.99 -7.09
C GLY A 186 -34.21 -14.06 -5.64
N ALA A 187 -33.32 -14.28 -4.66
CA ALA A 187 -33.69 -14.22 -3.25
C ALA A 187 -33.89 -12.77 -2.81
N GLN A 188 -34.96 -12.50 -2.06
CA GLN A 188 -35.23 -11.16 -1.53
C GLN A 188 -34.52 -10.95 -0.19
N LEU A 189 -33.85 -9.81 -0.03
CA LEU A 189 -33.31 -9.39 1.26
C LEU A 189 -34.45 -9.08 2.24
N SER A 190 -34.38 -9.66 3.43
CA SER A 190 -35.45 -9.57 4.42
C SER A 190 -35.79 -8.12 4.79
N GLY A 191 -37.04 -7.73 4.57
CA GLY A 191 -37.57 -6.41 4.88
C GLY A 191 -37.15 -5.30 3.90
N LEU A 192 -36.53 -5.63 2.76
CA LEU A 192 -36.18 -4.67 1.72
C LEU A 192 -36.68 -5.13 0.33
N PRO A 193 -37.16 -4.22 -0.54
CA PRO A 193 -37.54 -4.55 -1.92
C PRO A 193 -36.30 -4.64 -2.82
N LEU A 194 -35.35 -5.50 -2.44
CA LEU A 194 -34.08 -5.71 -3.11
C LEU A 194 -33.81 -7.21 -3.23
N TYR A 195 -33.69 -7.69 -4.47
CA TYR A 195 -33.37 -9.07 -4.76
C TYR A 195 -31.87 -9.22 -5.02
N MET A 196 -31.35 -10.43 -4.80
CA MET A 196 -29.95 -10.75 -5.02
C MET A 196 -29.76 -12.10 -5.72
N HIS A 197 -28.67 -12.20 -6.48
CA HIS A 197 -28.14 -13.44 -7.04
C HIS A 197 -26.72 -13.63 -6.52
N THR A 198 -26.39 -14.79 -5.96
CA THR A 198 -25.07 -15.06 -5.32
C THR A 198 -24.20 -15.97 -6.19
N ASN A 199 -22.92 -16.10 -5.83
CA ASN A 199 -21.96 -17.01 -6.46
C ASN A 199 -21.81 -16.80 -7.97
N MET A 200 -21.71 -15.54 -8.38
CA MET A 200 -21.47 -15.17 -9.77
C MET A 200 -19.99 -14.90 -10.06
N ALA A 201 -19.51 -15.42 -11.18
CA ALA A 201 -18.23 -15.04 -11.78
C ALA A 201 -18.43 -13.82 -12.69
N LEU A 202 -17.72 -12.72 -12.42
CA LEU A 202 -17.94 -11.44 -13.09
C LEU A 202 -16.69 -10.92 -13.82
N LYS A 203 -16.86 -10.12 -14.87
CA LYS A 203 -15.84 -9.42 -15.66
C LYS A 203 -16.26 -7.99 -15.95
N ASP A 204 -15.34 -7.15 -16.42
CA ASP A 204 -15.62 -5.81 -16.94
C ASP A 204 -16.38 -4.89 -15.96
N TYR A 205 -15.69 -4.40 -14.92
CA TYR A 205 -16.29 -3.62 -13.84
C TYR A 205 -16.28 -2.12 -14.14
N GLN A 206 -17.41 -1.47 -13.92
CA GLN A 206 -17.63 -0.05 -14.20
C GLN A 206 -18.31 0.66 -13.01
N LEU A 207 -17.86 1.88 -12.72
CA LEU A 207 -18.53 2.79 -11.77
C LEU A 207 -19.60 3.62 -12.46
N ASN A 208 -20.70 3.89 -11.77
CA ASN A 208 -21.76 4.76 -12.28
C ASN A 208 -21.30 6.24 -12.25
N PRO A 209 -21.11 6.90 -13.41
CA PRO A 209 -20.64 8.29 -13.45
C PRO A 209 -21.62 9.30 -12.86
N LEU A 210 -22.90 8.94 -12.75
CA LEU A 210 -23.94 9.81 -12.17
C LEU A 210 -24.05 9.66 -10.65
N SER A 211 -23.25 8.80 -10.01
CA SER A 211 -23.35 8.61 -8.57
C SER A 211 -22.74 9.78 -7.80
N SER A 212 -23.53 10.32 -6.87
CA SER A 212 -23.10 11.35 -5.93
C SER A 212 -22.16 10.85 -4.84
N ILE A 213 -21.92 9.54 -4.73
CA ILE A 213 -21.00 8.93 -3.75
C ILE A 213 -19.54 9.09 -4.19
N LEU A 214 -19.26 9.08 -5.50
CA LEU A 214 -17.90 9.04 -6.02
C LEU A 214 -17.14 10.33 -5.68
N ARG A 215 -15.99 10.21 -5.03
CA ARG A 215 -15.19 11.38 -4.59
C ARG A 215 -13.70 11.16 -4.79
N ILE A 216 -13.16 10.10 -4.20
CA ILE A 216 -11.79 9.63 -4.43
C ILE A 216 -11.76 8.79 -5.69
N ALA A 217 -12.69 7.84 -5.82
CA ALA A 217 -12.87 7.08 -7.04
C ALA A 217 -13.48 7.98 -8.12
N ARG A 218 -13.08 7.75 -9.38
CA ARG A 218 -13.62 8.43 -10.55
C ARG A 218 -14.15 7.39 -11.53
N ALA A 219 -15.35 7.64 -12.04
CA ALA A 219 -15.88 6.90 -13.17
C ALA A 219 -15.27 7.40 -14.49
N GLY A 220 -15.62 6.73 -15.58
CA GLY A 220 -15.19 7.09 -16.95
C GLY A 220 -14.42 5.98 -17.66
N GLU A 221 -13.90 5.02 -16.91
CA GLU A 221 -13.19 3.85 -17.44
C GLU A 221 -13.79 2.55 -16.91
N THR A 222 -13.56 1.47 -17.66
CA THR A 222 -13.94 0.10 -17.27
C THR A 222 -12.69 -0.67 -16.92
N PHE A 223 -12.68 -1.34 -15.76
CA PHE A 223 -11.68 -2.35 -15.47
C PHE A 223 -12.00 -3.59 -16.31
N SER A 224 -11.25 -3.79 -17.39
CA SER A 224 -11.43 -4.93 -18.29
C SER A 224 -10.82 -6.22 -17.74
N GLY A 225 -11.51 -7.33 -17.93
CA GLY A 225 -11.08 -8.66 -17.51
C GLY A 225 -11.79 -9.19 -16.27
N ASN A 226 -11.37 -10.37 -15.83
CA ASN A 226 -12.05 -11.13 -14.78
C ASN A 226 -11.88 -10.45 -13.41
N LEU A 227 -12.98 -10.37 -12.68
CA LEU A 227 -12.96 -10.00 -11.27
C LEU A 227 -12.47 -11.18 -10.42
N PRO A 228 -11.83 -10.89 -9.27
CA PRO A 228 -11.32 -11.94 -8.41
C PRO A 228 -12.46 -12.75 -7.79
N GLY A 229 -12.37 -14.07 -7.88
CA GLY A 229 -13.33 -15.00 -7.30
C GLY A 229 -14.61 -15.19 -8.12
N GLU A 230 -15.40 -16.16 -7.68
CA GLU A 230 -16.70 -16.53 -8.28
C GLU A 230 -17.84 -16.37 -7.25
N ASP A 231 -17.55 -15.70 -6.15
CA ASP A 231 -18.41 -15.56 -4.98
C ASP A 231 -19.15 -14.21 -4.93
N TRP A 232 -19.33 -13.56 -6.07
CA TRP A 232 -19.97 -12.26 -6.13
C TRP A 232 -21.47 -12.36 -5.96
N THR A 233 -22.01 -11.42 -5.18
CA THR A 233 -23.44 -11.14 -5.15
C THR A 233 -23.75 -9.95 -6.05
N VAL A 234 -24.79 -10.07 -6.87
CA VAL A 234 -25.34 -8.95 -7.64
C VAL A 234 -26.76 -8.64 -7.20
N PHE A 235 -27.16 -7.38 -7.39
CA PHE A 235 -28.44 -6.86 -6.91
C PHE A 235 -29.41 -6.56 -8.05
N GLN A 236 -30.67 -6.88 -7.81
CA GLN A 236 -31.81 -6.58 -8.67
C GLN A 236 -32.83 -5.76 -7.87
N PRO A 237 -32.79 -4.41 -8.00
CA PRO A 237 -33.75 -3.51 -7.40
C PRO A 237 -35.20 -3.80 -7.80
N ASN A 238 -36.13 -3.77 -6.84
CA ASN A 238 -37.58 -3.71 -7.09
C ASN A 238 -38.21 -2.42 -6.53
N HIS A 239 -37.39 -1.38 -6.34
CA HIS A 239 -37.83 -0.08 -5.84
C HIS A 239 -36.85 1.02 -6.24
N SER A 240 -37.37 2.22 -6.51
CA SER A 240 -36.59 3.38 -6.99
C SER A 240 -35.63 3.98 -5.96
N THR A 241 -35.65 3.48 -4.71
CA THR A 241 -34.67 3.83 -3.67
C THR A 241 -33.29 3.26 -3.97
N PHE A 242 -33.22 2.17 -4.73
CA PHE A 242 -31.96 1.49 -4.99
C PHE A 242 -31.42 1.92 -6.34
N VAL A 243 -30.29 2.60 -6.33
CA VAL A 243 -29.58 3.05 -7.53
C VAL A 243 -28.22 2.35 -7.64
N PRO A 244 -27.79 1.94 -8.84
CA PRO A 244 -26.52 1.26 -9.01
C PRO A 244 -25.35 2.22 -8.75
N LEU A 245 -24.42 1.84 -7.87
CA LEU A 245 -23.15 2.53 -7.66
C LEU A 245 -22.06 1.96 -8.56
N ALA A 246 -22.02 0.63 -8.70
CA ALA A 246 -21.11 -0.07 -9.58
C ALA A 246 -21.79 -1.25 -10.27
N LYS A 247 -21.29 -1.61 -11.45
CA LYS A 247 -21.80 -2.71 -12.25
C LYS A 247 -20.68 -3.55 -12.86
N ALA A 248 -20.97 -4.81 -13.18
CA ALA A 248 -20.06 -5.71 -13.88
C ALA A 248 -20.84 -6.69 -14.76
N ARG A 249 -20.19 -7.29 -15.75
CA ARG A 249 -20.79 -8.29 -16.64
C ARG A 249 -20.56 -9.70 -16.10
N SER A 250 -21.44 -10.64 -16.45
CA SER A 250 -21.23 -12.07 -16.21
C SER A 250 -20.06 -12.58 -17.06
N GLN A 251 -19.27 -13.51 -16.52
CA GLN A 251 -18.21 -14.17 -17.29
C GLN A 251 -18.77 -15.15 -18.33
N HIS A 252 -19.90 -15.81 -18.03
CA HIS A 252 -20.44 -16.93 -18.79
C HIS A 252 -21.51 -16.55 -19.82
N ASP A 253 -21.99 -15.30 -19.82
CA ASP A 253 -22.98 -14.83 -20.80
C ASP A 253 -22.29 -14.31 -22.06
N ASP A 254 -21.91 -15.23 -22.96
CA ASP A 254 -21.49 -14.93 -24.34
C ASP A 254 -22.60 -15.28 -25.37
N ILE A 255 -23.82 -15.63 -24.93
CA ILE A 255 -24.93 -16.06 -25.81
C ILE A 255 -26.16 -15.18 -25.61
N ALA A 256 -26.65 -14.65 -26.72
CA ALA A 256 -27.83 -13.81 -26.85
C ALA A 256 -29.06 -14.32 -26.08
N ASP A 257 -29.47 -13.63 -25.00
CA ASP A 257 -30.87 -13.26 -24.69
C ASP A 257 -31.12 -12.62 -23.29
N GLY A 258 -30.11 -12.23 -22.50
CA GLY A 258 -30.36 -11.70 -21.15
C GLY A 258 -29.38 -10.68 -20.55
N ASN A 259 -29.74 -9.40 -20.63
CA ASN A 259 -29.58 -8.38 -19.58
C ASN A 259 -28.20 -7.90 -19.10
N GLY A 260 -27.46 -7.17 -19.95
CA GLY A 260 -26.65 -6.01 -19.56
C GLY A 260 -25.66 -6.17 -18.37
N PRO A 261 -25.10 -5.07 -17.85
CA PRO A 261 -24.22 -5.14 -16.69
C PRO A 261 -25.05 -5.26 -15.39
N HIS A 262 -24.71 -6.23 -14.54
CA HIS A 262 -25.33 -6.47 -13.24
C HIS A 262 -24.82 -5.49 -12.17
N THR A 263 -25.68 -5.09 -11.23
CA THR A 263 -25.30 -4.18 -10.14
C THR A 263 -24.52 -4.93 -9.06
N THR A 264 -23.26 -4.58 -8.83
CA THR A 264 -22.39 -5.22 -7.83
C THR A 264 -22.30 -4.44 -6.52
N VAL A 265 -22.56 -3.13 -6.57
CA VAL A 265 -22.68 -2.27 -5.41
C VAL A 265 -23.88 -1.36 -5.62
N VAL A 266 -24.77 -1.31 -4.63
CA VAL A 266 -26.03 -0.56 -4.70
C VAL A 266 -26.07 0.51 -3.63
N GLN A 267 -26.54 1.70 -4.00
CA GLN A 267 -26.87 2.78 -3.09
C GLN A 267 -28.37 2.74 -2.82
N ASP A 268 -28.75 2.67 -1.55
CA ASP A 268 -30.08 2.96 -1.08
C ASP A 268 -30.15 4.44 -0.70
N ILE A 269 -30.92 5.24 -1.44
CA ILE A 269 -31.08 6.67 -1.18
C ILE A 269 -32.09 6.96 -0.05
N GLY A 270 -32.64 5.92 0.59
CA GLY A 270 -33.50 6.03 1.77
C GLY A 270 -34.94 6.45 1.50
N LYS A 271 -35.44 6.33 0.25
CA LYS A 271 -36.85 6.61 -0.07
C LYS A 271 -37.83 5.59 0.52
N PHE A 272 -37.37 4.38 0.85
CA PHE A 272 -38.24 3.32 1.37
C PHE A 272 -38.50 3.44 2.87
N ASP A 273 -37.46 3.68 3.67
CA ASP A 273 -37.55 3.71 5.14
C ASP A 273 -36.82 4.90 5.80
N GLY A 274 -36.37 5.87 5.01
CA GLY A 274 -35.68 7.06 5.49
C GLY A 274 -34.20 6.85 5.82
N ILE A 275 -33.62 5.69 5.52
CA ILE A 275 -32.22 5.37 5.87
C ILE A 275 -31.40 5.19 4.60
N GLN A 276 -30.32 5.96 4.49
CA GLN A 276 -29.38 5.83 3.36
C GLN A 276 -28.40 4.69 3.62
N ARG A 277 -28.13 3.88 2.59
CA ARG A 277 -27.23 2.73 2.68
C ARG A 277 -26.34 2.58 1.46
N VAL A 278 -25.18 1.97 1.63
CA VAL A 278 -24.38 1.41 0.52
C VAL A 278 -24.13 -0.06 0.80
N ILE A 279 -24.56 -0.93 -0.12
CA ILE A 279 -24.49 -2.37 0.04
C ILE A 279 -23.56 -2.95 -1.02
N PHE A 280 -22.51 -3.62 -0.56
CA PHE A 280 -21.49 -4.25 -1.37
C PHE A 280 -21.82 -5.74 -1.57
N GLY A 281 -21.76 -6.21 -2.82
CA GLY A 281 -21.97 -7.61 -3.17
C GLY A 281 -20.73 -8.51 -2.99
N ASN A 282 -19.58 -7.93 -2.64
CA ASN A 282 -18.36 -8.66 -2.28
C ASN A 282 -17.49 -7.78 -1.36
N GLY A 283 -16.53 -8.37 -0.64
CA GLY A 283 -15.57 -7.70 0.22
C GLY A 283 -14.46 -6.96 -0.54
N PHE A 284 -13.27 -6.88 0.06
CA PHE A 284 -12.13 -6.11 -0.48
C PHE A 284 -11.15 -6.93 -1.33
N GLY A 285 -11.56 -8.10 -1.82
CA GLY A 285 -10.77 -8.90 -2.77
C GLY A 285 -10.47 -8.10 -4.04
N PHE A 286 -11.45 -7.32 -4.50
CA PHE A 286 -11.26 -6.34 -5.56
C PHE A 286 -10.84 -4.98 -4.97
N TRP A 287 -9.68 -4.48 -5.39
CA TRP A 287 -9.03 -3.30 -4.77
C TRP A 287 -9.90 -2.04 -4.82
N LEU A 288 -10.71 -1.85 -5.87
CA LEU A 288 -11.53 -0.65 -6.05
C LEU A 288 -12.64 -0.54 -4.99
N HIS A 289 -13.08 -1.66 -4.40
CA HIS A 289 -14.02 -1.64 -3.27
C HIS A 289 -13.44 -0.91 -2.05
N LYS A 290 -12.11 -0.88 -1.87
CA LYS A 290 -11.48 -0.12 -0.78
C LYS A 290 -11.67 1.39 -0.98
N LEU A 291 -11.57 1.87 -2.22
CA LEU A 291 -11.81 3.28 -2.54
C LEU A 291 -13.30 3.62 -2.43
N LEU A 292 -14.18 2.76 -2.97
CA LEU A 292 -15.64 2.94 -2.85
C LEU A 292 -16.11 2.94 -1.40
N PHE A 293 -15.49 2.14 -0.54
CA PHE A 293 -15.78 2.15 0.89
C PHE A 293 -15.44 3.49 1.54
N LEU A 294 -14.29 4.08 1.21
CA LEU A 294 -13.91 5.42 1.70
C LEU A 294 -14.85 6.52 1.16
N ASP A 295 -15.25 6.41 -0.09
CA ASP A 295 -16.22 7.32 -0.71
C ASP A 295 -17.60 7.20 -0.05
N SER A 296 -18.03 5.97 0.26
CA SER A 296 -19.27 5.68 0.98
C SER A 296 -19.23 6.23 2.41
N ILE A 297 -18.11 6.11 3.12
CA ILE A 297 -17.93 6.74 4.44
C ILE A 297 -18.05 8.26 4.31
N SER A 298 -17.36 8.87 3.34
CA SER A 298 -17.42 10.32 3.12
C SER A 298 -18.84 10.78 2.84
N PHE A 299 -19.57 10.07 1.97
CA PHE A 299 -20.94 10.40 1.59
C PHE A 299 -21.91 10.25 2.77
N LEU A 300 -21.96 9.07 3.38
CA LEU A 300 -22.90 8.75 4.46
C LEU A 300 -22.59 9.47 5.78
N SER A 301 -21.36 9.99 5.93
CA SER A 301 -20.97 10.85 7.07
C SER A 301 -21.22 12.33 6.81
N HIS A 302 -21.84 12.71 5.69
CA HIS A 302 -22.05 14.12 5.30
C HIS A 302 -20.75 14.92 5.23
N GLY A 303 -19.70 14.29 4.72
CA GLY A 303 -18.37 14.87 4.62
C GLY A 303 -17.58 14.89 5.93
N LYS A 304 -18.18 14.53 7.08
CA LYS A 304 -17.52 14.54 8.41
C LYS A 304 -16.26 13.70 8.45
N LEU A 305 -16.28 12.55 7.76
CA LEU A 305 -15.17 11.62 7.61
C LEU A 305 -14.73 11.61 6.14
N SER A 306 -13.99 12.63 5.74
CA SER A 306 -13.48 12.75 4.37
C SER A 306 -11.96 12.90 4.36
N LEU A 307 -11.31 12.12 3.51
CA LEU A 307 -9.90 12.34 3.20
C LEU A 307 -9.76 13.57 2.28
N PRO A 308 -8.65 14.32 2.39
CA PRO A 308 -8.33 15.35 1.41
C PRO A 308 -8.18 14.70 0.03
N LEU A 309 -8.38 15.46 -1.04
CA LEU A 309 -8.15 15.00 -2.42
C LEU A 309 -6.74 15.35 -2.92
N GLN A 310 -6.05 16.26 -2.25
CA GLN A 310 -4.67 16.58 -2.55
C GLN A 310 -3.78 15.36 -2.25
N ARG A 311 -2.90 15.03 -3.20
CA ARG A 311 -1.90 13.98 -3.06
C ARG A 311 -0.53 14.61 -3.26
N TYR A 312 0.43 14.16 -2.48
CA TYR A 312 1.83 14.56 -2.60
C TYR A 312 2.61 13.34 -3.05
N LEU A 313 3.50 13.52 -4.02
CA LEU A 313 4.42 12.48 -4.48
C LEU A 313 5.84 12.97 -4.26
N LEU A 314 6.64 12.15 -3.58
CA LEU A 314 8.08 12.33 -3.42
C LEU A 314 8.73 11.02 -3.85
N ILE A 315 9.77 11.10 -4.67
CA ILE A 315 10.58 9.95 -5.07
C ILE A 315 12.01 10.25 -4.62
N ASP A 316 12.44 9.53 -3.60
CA ASP A 316 13.81 9.54 -3.11
C ASP A 316 14.64 8.52 -3.91
N ILE A 317 15.79 8.95 -4.43
CA ILE A 317 16.80 8.11 -5.06
C ILE A 317 18.03 8.16 -4.15
N ASP A 318 18.20 7.13 -3.34
CA ASP A 318 19.38 6.97 -2.49
C ASP A 318 20.64 6.64 -3.33
N ASP A 319 21.80 6.62 -2.67
CA ASP A 319 23.05 6.07 -3.21
C ASP A 319 23.63 6.76 -4.43
N ILE A 320 23.33 8.05 -4.62
CA ILE A 320 24.01 8.87 -5.62
C ILE A 320 25.51 8.90 -5.32
N PHE A 321 26.28 8.54 -6.35
CA PHE A 321 27.73 8.27 -6.37
C PHE A 321 28.20 6.98 -5.70
N VAL A 322 27.37 6.21 -4.99
CA VAL A 322 27.85 5.09 -4.17
C VAL A 322 28.12 3.82 -4.99
N ALA A 323 27.31 3.56 -6.02
CA ALA A 323 27.30 2.30 -6.76
C ALA A 323 28.68 1.83 -7.26
N GLU A 324 28.86 0.52 -7.33
CA GLU A 324 30.09 -0.10 -7.83
C GLU A 324 30.28 0.19 -9.34
N ARG A 325 31.54 0.23 -9.77
CA ARG A 325 31.91 0.41 -11.18
C ARG A 325 31.21 -0.63 -12.06
N GLY A 326 30.60 -0.18 -13.16
CA GLY A 326 29.78 -0.97 -14.06
C GLY A 326 28.28 -0.90 -13.76
N SER A 327 27.88 -0.25 -12.66
CA SER A 327 26.48 -0.07 -12.26
C SER A 327 26.13 1.38 -11.92
N ARG A 328 27.06 2.32 -12.15
CA ARG A 328 26.85 3.74 -11.86
C ARG A 328 26.05 4.38 -12.99
N MET A 329 25.41 5.51 -12.66
CA MET A 329 24.69 6.30 -13.66
C MET A 329 25.63 6.83 -14.73
N MET A 330 25.24 6.66 -15.98
CA MET A 330 25.88 7.29 -17.13
C MET A 330 25.10 8.55 -17.54
N THR A 331 25.66 9.32 -18.47
CA THR A 331 25.04 10.55 -18.99
C THR A 331 23.63 10.33 -19.56
N HIS A 332 23.38 9.19 -20.21
CA HIS A 332 22.05 8.87 -20.72
C HIS A 332 21.03 8.55 -19.61
N ASP A 333 21.46 8.00 -18.48
CA ASP A 333 20.58 7.79 -17.32
C ASP A 333 20.18 9.13 -16.69
N VAL A 334 21.15 10.05 -16.58
CA VAL A 334 20.89 11.41 -16.09
C VAL A 334 19.92 12.15 -17.03
N GLN A 335 20.10 12.02 -18.35
CA GLN A 335 19.17 12.58 -19.32
C GLN A 335 17.76 11.96 -19.17
N ALA A 336 17.67 10.64 -18.99
CA ALA A 336 16.39 9.97 -18.78
C ALA A 336 15.67 10.44 -17.50
N LEU A 337 16.40 10.72 -16.42
CA LEU A 337 15.82 11.34 -15.22
C LEU A 337 15.25 12.74 -15.48
N LEU A 338 15.98 13.57 -16.24
CA LEU A 338 15.51 14.91 -16.61
C LEU A 338 14.25 14.83 -17.48
N ASP A 339 14.24 13.95 -18.48
CA ASP A 339 13.10 13.76 -19.37
C ASP A 339 11.87 13.21 -18.62
N ALA A 340 12.06 12.22 -17.74
CA ALA A 340 10.99 11.68 -16.89
C ALA A 340 10.43 12.76 -15.95
N GLN A 341 11.29 13.58 -15.37
CA GLN A 341 10.90 14.69 -14.52
C GLN A 341 10.07 15.72 -15.29
N LEU A 342 10.46 16.07 -16.52
CA LEU A 342 9.67 16.97 -17.38
C LEU A 342 8.29 16.38 -17.73
N GLN A 343 8.21 15.06 -17.95
CA GLN A 343 6.93 14.39 -18.16
C GLN A 343 6.05 14.43 -16.91
N PHE A 344 6.62 14.14 -15.73
CA PHE A 344 5.87 14.18 -14.47
C PHE A 344 5.44 15.59 -14.09
N ARG A 345 6.23 16.63 -14.39
CA ARG A 345 5.85 18.04 -14.18
C ARG A 345 4.57 18.44 -14.93
N LYS A 346 4.20 17.74 -16.02
CA LYS A 346 2.92 17.96 -16.72
C LYS A 346 1.70 17.55 -15.88
N LEU A 347 1.87 16.60 -14.96
CA LEU A 347 0.81 16.04 -14.12
C LEU A 347 0.92 16.46 -12.65
N ILE A 348 2.14 16.69 -12.18
CA ILE A 348 2.49 16.95 -10.78
C ILE A 348 3.25 18.27 -10.72
N HIS A 349 2.56 19.32 -10.29
CA HIS A 349 3.13 20.67 -10.22
C HIS A 349 4.43 20.67 -9.41
N GLY A 350 5.50 21.20 -10.02
CA GLY A 350 6.78 21.40 -9.35
C GLY A 350 7.52 20.11 -8.99
N PHE A 351 7.16 18.98 -9.60
CA PHE A 351 7.81 17.69 -9.33
C PHE A 351 9.32 17.76 -9.59
N ARG A 352 10.09 17.25 -8.61
CA ARG A 352 11.52 16.99 -8.71
C ARG A 352 11.88 15.67 -8.05
N PHE A 353 12.82 14.94 -8.66
CA PHE A 353 13.45 13.82 -7.97
C PHE A 353 14.29 14.36 -6.81
N ASN A 354 14.29 13.61 -5.71
CA ASN A 354 15.04 13.95 -4.51
C ASN A 354 16.22 12.97 -4.36
N LEU A 355 17.44 13.49 -4.37
CA LEU A 355 18.66 12.72 -4.57
C LEU A 355 19.47 12.63 -3.26
N GLY A 356 19.65 11.40 -2.76
CA GLY A 356 20.45 11.07 -1.59
C GLY A 356 21.89 10.83 -1.98
N PHE A 357 22.80 11.73 -1.58
CA PHE A 357 24.19 11.68 -2.04
C PHE A 357 25.21 11.36 -0.94
N SER A 358 26.25 10.62 -1.35
CA SER A 358 27.46 10.34 -0.57
C SER A 358 28.71 10.78 -1.34
N GLY A 359 29.20 11.99 -1.07
CA GLY A 359 30.25 12.64 -1.87
C GLY A 359 31.61 11.92 -1.89
N LYS A 360 31.89 11.01 -0.94
CA LYS A 360 33.17 10.25 -0.88
C LYS A 360 33.45 9.48 -2.16
N PHE A 361 32.39 9.07 -2.84
CA PHE A 361 32.43 8.17 -3.98
C PHE A 361 32.30 8.89 -5.33
N TYR A 362 32.27 10.23 -5.33
CA TYR A 362 32.34 11.02 -6.55
C TYR A 362 33.59 10.64 -7.35
N HIS A 363 33.42 10.42 -8.67
CA HIS A 363 34.48 10.08 -9.62
C HIS A 363 35.24 8.78 -9.37
N ARG A 364 34.62 7.81 -8.69
CA ARG A 364 35.21 6.46 -8.50
C ARG A 364 34.83 5.44 -9.58
N GLY A 365 34.12 5.86 -10.63
CA GLY A 365 33.70 5.03 -11.74
C GLY A 365 34.71 4.94 -12.89
N SER A 366 34.25 4.43 -14.03
CA SER A 366 34.93 4.60 -15.33
C SER A 366 34.90 6.05 -15.80
N HIS A 367 35.65 6.35 -16.85
CA HIS A 367 35.63 7.69 -17.46
C HIS A 367 34.21 8.10 -17.91
N GLU A 368 33.43 7.16 -18.43
CA GLU A 368 32.05 7.35 -18.87
C GLU A 368 31.08 7.55 -17.71
N GLU A 369 31.23 6.77 -16.63
CA GLU A 369 30.44 6.93 -15.40
C GLU A 369 30.74 8.26 -14.70
N ASN A 370 32.00 8.68 -14.68
CA ASN A 370 32.39 9.97 -14.09
C ASN A 370 31.82 11.16 -14.88
N LYS A 371 31.62 11.03 -16.20
CA LYS A 371 30.85 12.02 -16.97
C LYS A 371 29.37 12.05 -16.58
N GLY A 372 28.80 10.91 -16.17
CA GLY A 372 27.47 10.85 -15.57
C GLY A 372 27.41 11.62 -14.26
N ASP A 373 28.37 11.40 -13.36
CA ASP A 373 28.51 12.16 -12.11
C ASP A 373 28.61 13.68 -12.38
N ASP A 374 29.42 14.09 -13.37
CA ASP A 374 29.56 15.50 -13.77
C ASP A 374 28.28 16.09 -14.35
N MET A 375 27.56 15.33 -15.18
CA MET A 375 26.29 15.77 -15.75
C MET A 375 25.21 15.95 -14.68
N LEU A 376 25.20 15.08 -13.67
CA LEU A 376 24.26 15.18 -12.56
C LEU A 376 24.50 16.46 -11.75
N LEU A 377 25.78 16.78 -11.46
CA LEU A 377 26.15 17.99 -10.72
C LEU A 377 25.97 19.26 -11.54
N SER A 378 26.20 19.23 -12.86
CA SER A 378 25.91 20.40 -13.72
C SER A 378 24.41 20.75 -13.73
N HIS A 379 23.54 19.77 -13.50
CA HIS A 379 22.10 19.93 -13.34
C HIS A 379 21.63 19.90 -11.88
N ALA A 380 22.50 20.13 -10.89
CA ALA A 380 22.14 20.01 -9.48
C ALA A 380 20.93 20.87 -9.08
N HIS A 381 20.74 22.03 -9.72
CA HIS A 381 19.62 22.95 -9.48
C HIS A 381 18.26 22.45 -9.99
N GLU A 382 18.22 21.43 -10.85
CA GLU A 382 16.99 20.81 -11.35
C GLU A 382 16.43 19.77 -10.39
N PHE A 383 17.23 19.27 -9.45
CA PHE A 383 16.85 18.24 -8.50
C PHE A 383 16.68 18.80 -7.08
N TRP A 384 16.00 18.04 -6.22
CA TRP A 384 16.16 18.17 -4.77
C TRP A 384 17.24 17.22 -4.29
N TRP A 385 17.82 17.53 -3.13
CA TRP A 385 18.91 16.76 -2.57
C TRP A 385 18.74 16.59 -1.07
N PHE A 386 19.25 15.48 -0.57
CA PHE A 386 19.38 15.23 0.86
C PHE A 386 20.70 14.53 1.17
N CYS A 387 21.17 14.73 2.39
CA CYS A 387 22.37 14.06 2.86
C CYS A 387 22.11 12.55 3.02
N HIS A 388 23.00 11.73 2.49
CA HIS A 388 23.03 10.27 2.71
C HIS A 388 24.36 9.82 3.35
N MET A 389 24.95 10.70 4.16
CA MET A 389 26.27 10.58 4.82
C MET A 389 27.47 10.55 3.85
N TRP A 390 28.67 10.87 4.33
CA TRP A 390 29.86 10.94 3.46
C TRP A 390 30.30 9.57 2.95
N SER A 391 30.52 8.61 3.86
CA SER A 391 31.00 7.27 3.53
C SER A 391 29.90 6.22 3.28
N HIS A 392 28.63 6.60 3.17
CA HIS A 392 27.50 5.67 3.10
C HIS A 392 27.53 4.60 4.22
N SER A 393 28.02 4.96 5.41
CA SER A 393 28.17 4.03 6.53
C SER A 393 26.97 4.13 7.48
N GLN A 394 26.54 2.99 8.01
CA GLN A 394 25.41 2.95 8.93
C GLN A 394 25.73 3.74 10.21
N PRO A 395 24.83 4.63 10.69
CA PRO A 395 25.09 5.46 11.86
C PRO A 395 25.47 4.71 13.14
N HIS A 396 24.92 3.51 13.36
CA HIS A 396 25.20 2.73 14.56
C HIS A 396 26.62 2.15 14.62
N LEU A 397 27.38 2.21 13.52
CA LEU A 397 28.79 1.81 13.51
C LEU A 397 29.68 2.87 14.15
N TYR A 398 29.12 4.02 14.51
CA TYR A 398 29.82 5.12 15.16
C TYR A 398 29.43 5.21 16.62
N ASP A 399 30.36 4.89 17.52
CA ASP A 399 30.16 5.05 18.96
C ASP A 399 30.33 6.51 19.43
N ASN A 400 30.86 7.39 18.56
CA ASN A 400 31.20 8.77 18.88
C ASN A 400 30.51 9.77 17.93
N VAL A 401 29.68 10.65 18.50
CA VAL A 401 28.99 11.73 17.79
C VAL A 401 29.95 12.64 17.02
N THR A 402 31.18 12.82 17.50
CA THR A 402 32.19 13.66 16.84
C THR A 402 32.60 13.11 15.47
N LEU A 403 32.65 11.78 15.33
CA LEU A 403 32.97 11.13 14.05
C LEU A 403 31.80 11.27 13.07
N LEU A 404 30.57 11.08 13.55
CA LEU A 404 29.35 11.33 12.76
C LEU A 404 29.28 12.79 12.28
N GLU A 405 29.56 13.74 13.16
CA GLU A 405 29.61 15.16 12.79
C GLU A 405 30.67 15.44 11.73
N THR A 406 31.84 14.81 11.83
CA THR A 406 32.93 14.96 10.85
C THR A 406 32.52 14.42 9.48
N GLU A 407 31.97 13.21 9.41
CA GLU A 407 31.43 12.63 8.17
C GLU A 407 30.35 13.54 7.56
N MET A 408 29.43 14.05 8.38
CA MET A 408 28.38 14.95 7.93
C MET A 408 28.94 16.29 7.41
N ARG A 409 29.99 16.83 8.04
CA ARG A 409 30.66 18.07 7.60
C ARG A 409 31.36 17.88 6.26
N LEU A 410 32.06 16.76 6.06
CA LEU A 410 32.70 16.43 4.77
C LEU A 410 31.66 16.40 3.64
N ASN A 411 30.53 15.73 3.86
CA ASN A 411 29.47 15.68 2.84
C ASN A 411 28.83 17.06 2.61
N ARG A 412 28.75 17.91 3.64
CA ARG A 412 28.27 19.29 3.54
C ARG A 412 29.24 20.21 2.79
N GLU A 413 30.54 20.03 2.97
CA GLU A 413 31.57 20.74 2.22
C GLU A 413 31.55 20.35 0.74
N PHE A 414 31.40 19.06 0.44
CA PHE A 414 31.17 18.58 -0.92
C PHE A 414 29.96 19.27 -1.55
N ALA A 415 28.81 19.30 -0.85
CA ALA A 415 27.62 19.98 -1.34
C ALA A 415 27.85 21.46 -1.65
N LYS A 416 28.58 22.17 -0.78
CA LYS A 416 28.94 23.58 -1.01
C LYS A 416 29.82 23.76 -2.25
N ASN A 417 30.86 22.93 -2.39
CA ASN A 417 31.80 23.01 -3.50
C ASN A 417 31.12 22.75 -4.85
N HIS A 418 30.12 21.87 -4.86
CA HIS A 418 29.36 21.51 -6.07
C HIS A 418 27.99 22.22 -6.18
N ARG A 419 27.74 23.25 -5.37
CA ARG A 419 26.51 24.08 -5.40
C ARG A 419 25.21 23.26 -5.26
N ILE A 420 25.25 22.18 -4.48
CA ILE A 420 24.08 21.36 -4.15
C ILE A 420 23.24 22.07 -3.08
N GLN A 421 21.95 22.24 -3.34
CA GLN A 421 21.00 22.82 -2.40
C GLN A 421 20.64 21.80 -1.31
N THR A 422 20.79 22.19 -0.03
CA THR A 422 20.69 21.26 1.11
C THR A 422 19.84 21.82 2.26
N ASP A 423 18.98 22.79 1.97
CA ASP A 423 18.15 23.54 2.92
C ASP A 423 16.77 22.91 3.18
N SER A 424 16.47 21.77 2.57
CA SER A 424 15.21 21.02 2.73
C SER A 424 14.90 20.66 4.20
N GLY A 425 15.95 20.51 5.03
CA GLY A 425 15.80 20.00 6.40
C GLY A 425 15.35 18.53 6.43
N TYR A 426 15.59 17.80 5.34
CA TYR A 426 15.29 16.39 5.18
C TYR A 426 16.58 15.59 4.93
N SER A 427 16.67 14.40 5.53
CA SER A 427 17.76 13.46 5.31
C SER A 427 17.28 12.04 5.59
N VAL A 428 17.96 11.07 5.01
CA VAL A 428 17.73 9.64 5.22
C VAL A 428 19.09 9.04 5.55
N ALA A 429 19.17 8.26 6.62
CA ALA A 429 20.40 7.56 6.98
C ALA A 429 20.63 6.37 6.04
N PRO A 430 21.89 6.00 5.72
CA PRO A 430 22.21 4.75 5.05
C PRO A 430 21.51 3.56 5.68
N HIS A 431 20.84 2.75 4.85
CA HIS A 431 20.02 1.61 5.28
C HIS A 431 18.91 1.94 6.29
N HIS A 432 18.47 3.21 6.33
CA HIS A 432 17.55 3.77 7.33
C HIS A 432 18.00 3.56 8.78
N SER A 433 19.29 3.28 8.98
CA SER A 433 19.79 2.75 10.22
C SER A 433 19.94 3.83 11.28
N GLY A 434 19.59 3.51 12.52
CA GLY A 434 19.60 4.47 13.63
C GLY A 434 18.44 5.48 13.61
N VAL A 435 17.58 5.48 12.59
CA VAL A 435 16.29 6.20 12.64
C VAL A 435 15.33 5.45 13.56
N TYR A 436 15.18 4.15 13.34
CA TYR A 436 14.50 3.27 14.29
C TYR A 436 15.10 1.84 14.27
N PRO A 437 15.46 1.24 15.43
CA PRO A 437 15.53 1.86 16.75
C PRO A 437 16.40 3.13 16.77
N VAL A 438 16.02 4.08 17.62
CA VAL A 438 16.65 5.41 17.65
C VAL A 438 18.09 5.27 18.10
N HIS A 439 19.01 5.82 17.30
CA HIS A 439 20.41 6.01 17.66
C HIS A 439 20.65 7.48 17.99
N GLU A 440 20.74 7.82 19.27
CA GLU A 440 20.82 9.21 19.76
C GLU A 440 21.89 10.08 19.07
N PRO A 441 23.15 9.60 18.88
CA PRO A 441 24.19 10.39 18.23
C PRO A 441 23.84 10.84 16.80
N LEU A 442 23.04 10.05 16.06
CA LEU A 442 22.60 10.40 14.71
C LEU A 442 21.75 11.68 14.73
N TYR A 443 20.76 11.73 15.62
CA TYR A 443 19.83 12.85 15.72
C TYR A 443 20.55 14.14 16.16
N ASP A 444 21.53 14.02 17.04
CA ASP A 444 22.37 15.15 17.46
C ASP A 444 23.22 15.71 16.34
N ALA A 445 23.95 14.83 15.64
CA ALA A 445 24.77 15.22 14.51
C ALA A 445 23.90 15.82 13.38
N TRP A 446 22.75 15.22 13.05
CA TRP A 446 21.83 15.73 12.05
C TRP A 446 21.30 17.12 12.37
N LYS A 447 20.86 17.35 13.60
CA LYS A 447 20.36 18.66 14.03
C LYS A 447 21.46 19.72 13.98
N LYS A 448 22.66 19.39 14.47
CA LYS A 448 23.79 20.33 14.55
C LYS A 448 24.41 20.65 13.20
N VAL A 449 24.63 19.65 12.35
CA VAL A 449 25.37 19.82 11.08
C VAL A 449 24.45 20.19 9.92
N TRP A 450 23.26 19.59 9.84
CA TRP A 450 22.37 19.73 8.70
C TRP A 450 21.06 20.46 9.01
N ASN A 451 20.77 20.74 10.29
CA ASN A 451 19.49 21.31 10.72
C ASN A 451 18.28 20.48 10.23
N ILE A 452 18.40 19.15 10.31
CA ILE A 452 17.34 18.22 9.93
C ILE A 452 16.13 18.41 10.86
N ARG A 453 14.96 18.46 10.25
CA ARG A 453 13.65 18.53 10.91
C ARG A 453 12.77 17.32 10.57
N VAL A 454 13.05 16.64 9.47
CA VAL A 454 12.27 15.49 9.01
C VAL A 454 13.19 14.37 8.51
N THR A 455 12.85 13.12 8.78
CA THR A 455 13.55 11.93 8.24
C THR A 455 12.56 10.86 7.80
N SER A 456 13.03 9.92 6.97
CA SER A 456 12.31 8.70 6.59
C SER A 456 12.98 7.44 7.12
N THR A 457 12.19 6.38 7.30
CA THR A 457 12.63 5.02 7.65
C THR A 457 11.69 4.01 7.02
N GLU A 458 12.22 2.83 6.69
CA GLU A 458 11.51 1.75 5.98
C GLU A 458 10.10 1.52 6.52
N GLU A 459 9.90 1.33 7.84
CA GLU A 459 8.61 1.42 8.52
C GLU A 459 8.77 1.37 10.07
N TYR A 460 7.81 1.93 10.84
CA TYR A 460 7.77 1.98 12.32
C TYR A 460 6.39 1.49 12.84
N PRO A 461 6.31 0.75 13.96
CA PRO A 461 7.36 0.42 14.95
C PRO A 461 8.11 -0.90 14.70
N HIS A 462 7.87 -1.57 13.57
CA HIS A 462 8.57 -2.78 13.16
C HIS A 462 8.95 -2.67 11.68
N LEU A 463 9.92 -3.46 11.24
CA LEU A 463 10.16 -3.67 9.82
C LEU A 463 8.91 -4.32 9.20
N ARG A 464 8.29 -3.69 8.20
CA ARG A 464 7.08 -4.19 7.51
C ARG A 464 5.82 -4.36 8.37
N PRO A 465 5.33 -3.36 9.13
CA PRO A 465 4.07 -3.47 9.82
C PRO A 465 2.94 -3.39 8.79
N ALA A 466 2.17 -4.47 8.69
CA ALA A 466 0.94 -4.52 7.91
C ALA A 466 -0.12 -3.51 8.42
N ARG A 467 0.01 -3.03 9.66
CA ARG A 467 -0.97 -2.21 10.38
C ARG A 467 -0.31 -1.26 11.38
N LEU A 468 -1.09 -0.31 11.92
CA LEU A 468 -0.65 0.61 12.99
C LEU A 468 0.64 1.38 12.65
N ARG A 469 0.83 1.70 11.36
CA ARG A 469 1.95 2.52 10.91
C ARG A 469 1.87 3.89 11.59
N ARG A 470 2.93 4.24 12.32
CA ARG A 470 3.00 5.45 13.14
C ARG A 470 4.24 6.25 12.83
N GLY A 471 4.18 7.53 13.16
CA GLY A 471 5.31 8.44 13.13
C GLY A 471 5.66 8.76 14.56
N PHE A 472 6.85 9.28 14.75
CA PHE A 472 7.28 9.75 16.06
C PHE A 472 8.08 11.02 15.87
N VAL A 473 8.16 11.81 16.93
CA VAL A 473 9.00 12.99 17.00
C VAL A 473 10.08 12.70 18.03
N HIS A 474 11.33 12.80 17.63
CA HIS A 474 12.48 12.64 18.53
C HIS A 474 13.45 13.80 18.36
N ARG A 475 13.83 14.47 19.46
CA ARG A 475 14.66 15.70 19.47
C ARG A 475 14.19 16.82 18.52
N ASN A 476 12.88 16.93 18.31
CA ASN A 476 12.21 17.82 17.35
C ASN A 476 12.47 17.49 15.86
N ILE A 477 12.93 16.27 15.58
CA ILE A 477 12.98 15.70 14.23
C ILE A 477 11.76 14.79 14.08
N MET A 478 10.90 15.11 13.12
CA MET A 478 9.70 14.34 12.81
C MET A 478 10.02 13.20 11.86
N ARG A 479 9.55 12.00 12.16
CA ARG A 479 9.44 10.90 11.19
C ARG A 479 8.05 10.97 10.56
N ASN A 480 7.94 10.89 9.23
CA ASN A 480 6.68 11.13 8.49
C ASN A 480 5.52 10.22 8.91
N SER A 481 4.82 10.62 9.98
CA SER A 481 3.40 10.37 10.28
C SER A 481 2.99 11.26 11.46
N GLU A 482 1.79 11.86 11.39
CA GLU A 482 1.28 12.79 12.44
C GLU A 482 1.36 12.15 13.86
N PRO A 483 1.86 12.90 14.87
CA PRO A 483 1.86 12.49 16.28
C PRO A 483 0.48 12.62 16.92
N GLU A 484 0.23 11.84 17.99
CA GLU A 484 -0.88 12.09 18.91
C GLU A 484 -0.56 13.28 19.84
N ASP A 485 -1.61 14.03 20.15
CA ASP A 485 -1.64 15.32 20.82
C ASP A 485 -1.17 15.24 22.28
N HIS A 486 -0.05 15.89 22.58
CA HIS A 486 0.27 16.40 23.92
C HIS A 486 0.63 17.88 23.78
N THR A 487 -0.40 18.73 23.85
CA THR A 487 -0.36 20.13 24.32
C THR A 487 0.88 20.95 23.97
N VAL A 488 0.91 21.60 22.79
CA VAL A 488 1.49 22.95 22.61
C VAL A 488 0.72 23.71 21.52
N GLN A 489 0.30 24.93 21.86
CA GLN A 489 -0.41 25.87 21.02
C GLN A 489 0.51 26.57 19.99
N LYS A 490 -0.08 26.87 18.81
CA LYS A 490 0.30 27.90 17.82
C LYS A 490 1.59 27.70 17.00
N HIS A 491 1.46 27.01 15.85
CA HIS A 491 1.51 27.57 14.48
C HIS A 491 1.24 26.41 13.51
N ARG A 492 0.14 26.46 12.75
CA ARG A 492 -0.30 25.36 11.88
C ARG A 492 0.52 25.34 10.58
N HIS A 493 1.57 24.52 10.53
CA HIS A 493 2.01 23.90 9.29
C HIS A 493 1.72 22.40 9.35
N VAL A 494 0.80 21.97 8.49
CA VAL A 494 0.26 20.61 8.44
C VAL A 494 1.25 19.73 7.67
N MET A 495 2.12 18.99 8.36
CA MET A 495 2.90 17.90 7.77
C MET A 495 2.16 16.58 7.97
N ARG A 496 1.85 15.88 6.87
CA ARG A 496 1.04 14.65 6.83
C ARG A 496 1.72 13.54 6.05
N THR A 497 1.35 12.30 6.38
CA THR A 497 1.94 11.03 5.94
C THR A 497 2.19 10.89 4.44
N GLN A 498 3.42 10.50 4.10
CA GLN A 498 3.85 9.99 2.80
C GLN A 498 3.63 8.48 2.74
N GLY A 499 3.09 7.98 1.62
CA GLY A 499 3.23 6.56 1.24
C GLY A 499 4.48 6.43 0.39
N TYR A 500 5.41 5.56 0.78
CA TYR A 500 6.66 5.34 0.05
C TYR A 500 6.46 4.26 -1.01
N ILE A 501 6.81 4.55 -2.27
CA ILE A 501 7.00 3.55 -3.31
C ILE A 501 8.52 3.38 -3.43
N HIS A 502 9.04 2.27 -2.92
CA HIS A 502 10.46 1.93 -3.10
C HIS A 502 10.64 1.35 -4.50
N MET A 503 11.38 2.03 -5.37
CA MET A 503 11.96 1.42 -6.56
C MET A 503 13.42 1.11 -6.24
N ALA A 504 13.68 -0.07 -5.71
CA ALA A 504 15.04 -0.60 -5.66
C ALA A 504 15.42 -1.07 -7.07
N CYS A 505 16.58 -0.63 -7.56
CA CYS A 505 17.16 -1.16 -8.80
C CYS A 505 17.47 -2.66 -8.59
N PRO A 506 17.03 -3.57 -9.48
CA PRO A 506 17.18 -5.00 -9.26
C PRO A 506 18.60 -5.45 -9.61
N SER A 507 19.56 -5.20 -8.71
CA SER A 507 20.91 -5.77 -8.84
C SER A 507 21.56 -6.17 -7.52
N GLN A 508 20.89 -6.02 -6.37
CA GLN A 508 21.39 -6.53 -5.09
C GLN A 508 20.36 -7.39 -4.37
N VAL A 509 20.09 -8.57 -4.93
CA VAL A 509 19.55 -9.70 -4.14
C VAL A 509 20.70 -10.67 -3.94
N VAL A 510 21.53 -10.40 -2.93
CA VAL A 510 22.42 -11.43 -2.40
C VAL A 510 21.59 -12.27 -1.43
N HIS A 511 21.25 -13.48 -1.86
CA HIS A 511 20.76 -14.53 -0.97
C HIS A 511 21.79 -14.77 0.14
N THR A 512 21.53 -14.26 1.34
CA THR A 512 22.21 -14.71 2.56
C THR A 512 21.22 -15.52 3.38
N SER A 513 21.36 -16.84 3.29
CA SER A 513 20.76 -17.82 4.18
C SER A 513 21.43 -17.67 5.56
N GLY A 514 20.85 -16.86 6.44
CA GLY A 514 21.30 -16.70 7.82
C GLY A 514 20.21 -17.13 8.80
N ILE A 515 20.31 -18.36 9.32
CA ILE A 515 19.53 -18.80 10.49
C ILE A 515 20.09 -18.05 11.70
N ALA A 516 19.35 -17.06 12.22
CA ALA A 516 19.61 -16.46 13.51
C ALA A 516 18.56 -16.94 14.52
N LEU A 517 18.92 -17.99 15.27
CA LEU A 517 18.23 -18.45 16.47
C LEU A 517 18.45 -17.42 17.60
N PHE A 518 17.42 -16.63 17.93
CA PHE A 518 17.41 -15.86 19.17
C PHE A 518 16.66 -16.62 20.27
N ARG A 519 17.43 -17.18 21.21
CA ARG A 519 16.95 -17.61 22.53
C ARG A 519 16.44 -16.38 23.30
N ARG A 520 15.21 -16.45 23.80
CA ARG A 520 14.72 -15.55 24.86
C ARG A 520 15.39 -15.91 26.19
N PRO A 521 15.83 -14.97 27.01
CA PRO A 521 15.88 -15.17 28.45
C PRO A 521 14.47 -15.01 29.04
N LEU A 522 14.23 -15.75 30.12
CA LEU A 522 13.02 -15.74 30.95
C LEU A 522 12.72 -14.36 31.55
#